data_AF-A0A928MAU1-F1
#
_entry.id   AF-A0A928MAU1-F1
#
_cell.length_a   1.000
_cell.length_b   1.000
_cell.length_c   1.000
_cell.angle_alpha   90.00
_cell.angle_beta   90.00
_cell.angle_gamma   90.00
#
_symmetry.space_group_name_H-M   'P 1'
#
loop_
_entity.id
_entity.type
_entity.pdbx_description
1 polymer ?
#
loop_
_entity_poly.entity_id
_entity_poly.type
_entity_poly.pdbx_seq_one_letter_code
_entity_poly.pdbx_strand_id
1 'polypeptide(L)'
;MDWILPGTTLTAKRADAPYIEEQFRAMFFAGGMVLSQVASVTGLEPYVIQNWVKRGFLSPPVQKRYTMNQLCRILNINMLKSVLPLEQICGLLTYVNGDLEDDSDDLIDDAVLYFLFVRLAADFAIMQNAQGRDQHLEKLIATYHEPVPGGAERVKQVLRIMLTAWAAAQLRQTAEEMIRQLKTQ
;
A
#
# COMPACT_ATOMS: atom_id res chain seq x y z
N MET A 1 -15.51 7.42 10.83
CA MET A 1 -15.60 8.07 9.51
C MET A 1 -15.22 7.04 8.48
N ASP A 2 -15.99 6.97 7.41
CA ASP A 2 -15.66 6.12 6.27
C ASP A 2 -14.48 6.75 5.52
N TRP A 3 -13.64 5.89 4.94
CA TRP A 3 -12.52 6.30 4.11
C TRP A 3 -12.30 5.28 3.01
N ILE A 4 -11.62 5.71 1.95
CA ILE A 4 -11.17 4.83 0.88
C ILE A 4 -9.86 4.20 1.34
N LEU A 5 -9.78 2.87 1.29
CA LEU A 5 -8.55 2.16 1.65
C LEU A 5 -7.43 2.56 0.68
N PRO A 6 -6.22 2.87 1.19
CA PRO A 6 -5.13 3.38 0.37
C PRO A 6 -4.84 2.50 -0.85
N GLY A 7 -4.74 3.12 -2.02
CA GLY A 7 -4.45 2.42 -3.28
C GLY A 7 -5.60 1.58 -3.85
N THR A 8 -6.81 1.65 -3.28
CA THR A 8 -7.98 0.86 -3.72
C THR A 8 -9.18 1.76 -4.08
N THR A 9 -10.26 1.13 -4.54
CA THR A 9 -11.61 1.71 -4.64
C THR A 9 -12.54 1.29 -3.48
N LEU A 10 -12.02 0.51 -2.53
CA LEU A 10 -12.81 -0.08 -1.45
C LEU A 10 -13.00 0.93 -0.31
N THR A 11 -14.21 1.02 0.21
CA THR A 11 -14.52 1.83 1.39
C THR A 11 -14.57 0.97 2.65
N ALA A 12 -14.09 1.52 3.75
CA ALA A 12 -14.14 0.90 5.07
C ALA A 12 -14.34 1.95 6.15
N LYS A 13 -14.60 1.53 7.39
CA LYS A 13 -14.47 2.43 8.55
C LYS A 13 -13.02 2.42 9.00
N ARG A 14 -12.48 3.59 9.41
CA ARG A 14 -11.13 3.66 9.99
C ARG A 14 -10.95 2.73 11.20
N ALA A 15 -11.99 2.55 12.02
CA ALA A 15 -11.96 1.65 13.18
C ALA A 15 -11.76 0.17 12.79
N ASP A 16 -12.06 -0.21 11.55
CA ASP A 16 -11.93 -1.59 11.07
C ASP A 16 -10.51 -1.88 10.57
N ALA A 17 -9.58 -0.90 10.59
CA ALA A 17 -8.21 -1.04 10.10
C ALA A 17 -7.46 -2.30 10.61
N PRO A 18 -7.62 -2.74 11.88
CA PRO A 18 -7.02 -3.99 12.35
C PRO A 18 -7.51 -5.24 11.60
N TYR A 19 -8.75 -5.24 11.11
CA TYR A 19 -9.46 -6.39 10.52
C TYR A 19 -9.50 -6.39 8.99
N ILE A 20 -8.94 -5.37 8.32
CA ILE A 20 -8.97 -5.26 6.85
C ILE A 20 -8.26 -6.44 6.19
N GLU A 21 -7.19 -6.95 6.80
CA GLU A 21 -6.47 -8.11 6.29
C GLU A 21 -7.38 -9.36 6.18
N GLU A 22 -8.20 -9.63 7.20
CA GLU A 22 -9.12 -10.77 7.21
C GLU A 22 -10.19 -10.63 6.12
N GLN A 23 -10.68 -9.40 5.91
CA GLN A 23 -11.62 -9.10 4.83
C GLN A 23 -11.00 -9.34 3.45
N PHE A 24 -9.75 -8.93 3.27
CA PHE A 24 -9.00 -9.21 2.05
C PHE A 24 -8.81 -10.72 1.86
N ARG A 25 -8.39 -11.46 2.90
CA ARG A 25 -8.20 -12.92 2.82
C ARG A 25 -9.44 -13.64 2.29
N ALA A 26 -10.64 -13.17 2.65
CA ALA A 26 -11.89 -13.74 2.13
C ALA A 26 -12.03 -13.62 0.60
N MET A 27 -11.47 -12.58 -0.02
CA MET A 27 -11.50 -12.41 -1.49
C MET A 27 -10.63 -13.44 -2.23
N PHE A 28 -9.71 -14.11 -1.53
CA PHE A 28 -8.76 -15.06 -2.10
C PHE A 28 -9.14 -16.53 -1.89
N PHE A 29 -10.27 -16.83 -1.23
CA PHE A 29 -10.70 -18.22 -0.97
C PHE A 29 -10.81 -19.10 -2.23
N ALA A 30 -11.04 -18.50 -3.40
CA ALA A 30 -11.08 -19.20 -4.69
C ALA A 30 -9.68 -19.42 -5.34
N GLY A 31 -8.59 -19.33 -4.57
CA GLY A 31 -7.22 -19.62 -5.03
C GLY A 31 -6.51 -18.47 -5.74
N GLY A 32 -6.95 -17.23 -5.55
CA GLY A 32 -6.34 -16.03 -6.15
C GLY A 32 -7.27 -15.25 -7.07
N MET A 33 -6.92 -13.99 -7.32
CA MET A 33 -7.76 -13.04 -8.07
C MET A 33 -7.41 -13.01 -9.55
N VAL A 34 -8.41 -13.08 -10.44
CA VAL A 34 -8.17 -12.83 -11.86
C VAL A 34 -7.98 -11.34 -12.12
N LEU A 35 -7.36 -10.98 -13.26
CA LEU A 35 -7.03 -9.59 -13.60
C LEU A 35 -8.23 -8.64 -13.51
N SER A 36 -9.42 -9.05 -13.91
CA SER A 36 -10.63 -8.20 -13.82
C SER A 36 -11.03 -7.88 -12.38
N GLN A 37 -10.83 -8.82 -11.45
CA GLN A 37 -11.08 -8.59 -10.02
C GLN A 37 -10.03 -7.64 -9.44
N VAL A 38 -8.76 -7.81 -9.80
CA VAL A 38 -7.67 -6.90 -9.38
C VAL A 38 -7.93 -5.48 -9.92
N ALA A 39 -8.31 -5.35 -11.18
CA ALA A 39 -8.69 -4.07 -11.79
C ALA A 39 -9.86 -3.41 -11.02
N SER A 40 -10.89 -4.19 -10.68
CA SER A 40 -12.04 -3.69 -9.91
C SER A 40 -11.65 -3.17 -8.52
N VAL A 41 -10.77 -3.88 -7.80
CA VAL A 41 -10.33 -3.48 -6.44
C VAL A 41 -9.39 -2.28 -6.46
N THR A 42 -8.51 -2.21 -7.46
CA THR A 42 -7.49 -1.16 -7.57
C THR A 42 -7.99 0.10 -8.26
N GLY A 43 -9.07 -0.02 -9.05
CA GLY A 43 -9.55 1.03 -9.96
C GLY A 43 -8.62 1.25 -11.15
N LEU A 44 -7.71 0.30 -11.44
CA LEU A 44 -6.76 0.41 -12.55
C LEU A 44 -7.28 -0.26 -13.80
N GLU A 45 -6.99 0.37 -14.93
CA GLU A 45 -7.14 -0.27 -16.22
C GLU A 45 -6.26 -1.53 -16.32
N PRO A 46 -6.77 -2.66 -16.83
CA PRO A 46 -6.04 -3.92 -16.90
C PRO A 46 -4.66 -3.81 -17.56
N TYR A 47 -4.52 -2.96 -18.58
CA TYR A 47 -3.26 -2.78 -19.29
C TYR A 47 -2.18 -2.11 -18.42
N VAL A 48 -2.56 -1.31 -17.42
CA VAL A 48 -1.61 -0.67 -16.48
C VAL A 48 -0.97 -1.74 -15.61
N ILE A 49 -1.78 -2.63 -15.04
CA ILE A 49 -1.31 -3.75 -14.22
C ILE A 49 -0.40 -4.67 -15.05
N GLN A 50 -0.82 -5.01 -16.26
CA GLN A 50 -0.01 -5.83 -17.18
C GLN A 50 1.31 -5.15 -17.57
N ASN A 51 1.32 -3.83 -17.72
CA ASN A 51 2.54 -3.07 -18.00
C ASN A 51 3.51 -3.15 -16.81
N TRP A 52 3.02 -3.02 -15.58
CA TRP A 52 3.85 -3.20 -14.38
C TRP A 52 4.48 -4.60 -14.30
N VAL A 53 3.72 -5.64 -14.64
CA VAL A 53 4.27 -7.02 -14.74
C VAL A 53 5.36 -7.09 -15.81
N LYS A 54 5.10 -6.58 -17.01
CA LYS A 54 6.09 -6.60 -18.12
C LYS A 54 7.37 -5.81 -17.81
N ARG A 55 7.29 -4.83 -16.90
CA ARG A 55 8.42 -3.98 -16.50
C ARG A 55 9.16 -4.50 -15.27
N GLY A 56 8.77 -5.64 -14.71
CA GLY A 56 9.41 -6.23 -13.54
C GLY A 56 9.12 -5.51 -12.24
N PHE A 57 7.97 -4.81 -12.14
CA PHE A 57 7.60 -4.10 -10.90
C PHE A 57 6.90 -5.01 -9.88
N LEU A 58 6.54 -6.21 -10.32
CA LEU A 58 5.94 -7.29 -9.57
C LEU A 58 6.03 -8.58 -10.39
N SER A 59 6.09 -9.71 -9.72
CA SER A 59 6.06 -11.03 -10.34
C SER A 59 4.79 -11.27 -11.19
N PRO A 60 4.86 -12.08 -12.26
CA PRO A 60 3.71 -12.41 -13.08
C PRO A 60 2.69 -13.27 -12.34
N PRO A 61 1.38 -13.18 -12.68
CA PRO A 61 0.35 -13.98 -12.04
C PRO A 61 0.53 -15.49 -12.29
N VAL A 62 0.35 -16.30 -11.26
CA VAL A 62 0.44 -17.76 -11.35
C VAL A 62 -0.88 -18.31 -11.87
N GLN A 63 -0.85 -19.06 -12.98
CA GLN A 63 -2.06 -19.59 -13.62
C GLN A 63 -3.13 -18.51 -13.90
N LYS A 64 -2.68 -17.30 -14.28
CA LYS A 64 -3.54 -16.11 -14.51
C LYS A 64 -4.26 -15.59 -13.27
N ARG A 65 -3.81 -15.97 -12.07
CA ARG A 65 -4.33 -15.49 -10.80
C ARG A 65 -3.25 -14.74 -10.03
N TYR A 66 -3.63 -13.60 -9.51
CA TYR A 66 -2.80 -12.77 -8.64
C TYR A 66 -2.94 -13.25 -7.19
N THR A 67 -1.82 -13.35 -6.49
CA THR A 67 -1.76 -13.66 -5.06
C THR A 67 -2.04 -12.43 -4.21
N MET A 68 -2.20 -12.62 -2.89
CA MET A 68 -2.38 -11.49 -1.95
C MET A 68 -1.18 -10.55 -1.99
N ASN A 69 0.05 -11.09 -2.01
CA ASN A 69 1.27 -10.29 -2.09
C ASN A 69 1.30 -9.48 -3.39
N GLN A 70 0.97 -10.10 -4.52
CA GLN A 70 0.90 -9.38 -5.80
C GLN A 70 -0.15 -8.27 -5.79
N LEU A 71 -1.35 -8.51 -5.23
CA LEU A 71 -2.34 -7.45 -5.07
C LEU A 71 -1.79 -6.34 -4.18
N CYS A 72 -1.22 -6.65 -3.02
CA CYS A 72 -0.71 -5.65 -2.09
C CYS A 72 0.46 -4.85 -2.67
N ARG A 73 1.34 -5.46 -3.48
CA ARG A 73 2.38 -4.75 -4.25
C ARG A 73 1.75 -3.75 -5.22
N ILE A 74 0.70 -4.15 -5.96
CA ILE A 74 -0.07 -3.26 -6.84
C ILE A 74 -0.68 -2.11 -6.04
N LEU A 75 -1.24 -2.36 -4.86
CA LEU A 75 -1.86 -1.33 -4.01
C LEU A 75 -0.83 -0.35 -3.45
N ASN A 76 0.32 -0.83 -3.00
CA ASN A 76 1.46 0.00 -2.57
C ASN A 76 1.89 0.93 -3.70
N ILE A 77 2.07 0.41 -4.91
CA ILE A 77 2.43 1.22 -6.09
C ILE A 77 1.30 2.22 -6.42
N ASN A 78 0.06 1.75 -6.45
CA ASN A 78 -1.10 2.57 -6.82
C ASN A 78 -1.33 3.75 -5.88
N MET A 79 -1.11 3.52 -4.58
CA MET A 79 -1.20 4.55 -3.56
C MET A 79 -0.15 5.65 -3.76
N LEU A 80 1.09 5.26 -4.02
CA LEU A 80 2.24 6.18 -4.03
C LEU A 80 2.42 6.92 -5.36
N LYS A 81 2.03 6.32 -6.49
CA LYS A 81 2.24 6.90 -7.84
C LYS A 81 1.57 8.25 -8.05
N SER A 82 0.63 8.60 -7.18
CA SER A 82 -0.02 9.89 -7.21
C SER A 82 0.97 11.01 -6.88
N VAL A 83 2.00 10.77 -6.08
CA VAL A 83 2.98 11.78 -5.61
C VAL A 83 4.41 11.46 -6.03
N LEU A 84 4.77 10.18 -6.13
CA LEU A 84 6.13 9.75 -6.46
C LEU A 84 6.22 9.16 -7.88
N PRO A 85 7.32 9.38 -8.61
CA PRO A 85 7.60 8.67 -9.85
C PRO A 85 7.71 7.16 -9.63
N LEU A 86 7.27 6.35 -10.60
CA LEU A 86 7.29 4.88 -10.51
C LEU A 86 8.69 4.33 -10.20
N GLU A 87 9.76 4.92 -10.75
CA GLU A 87 11.14 4.50 -10.48
C GLU A 87 11.52 4.65 -9.00
N GLN A 88 11.09 5.73 -8.34
CA GLN A 88 11.34 5.92 -6.91
C GLN A 88 10.53 4.96 -6.06
N ILE A 89 9.31 4.65 -6.48
CA ILE A 89 8.47 3.65 -5.80
C ILE A 89 9.10 2.26 -5.90
N CYS A 90 9.55 1.87 -7.09
CA CYS A 90 10.23 0.59 -7.28
C CYS A 90 11.53 0.54 -6.47
N GLY A 91 12.33 1.60 -6.46
CA GLY A 91 13.52 1.69 -5.61
C GLY A 91 13.21 1.56 -4.12
N LEU A 92 12.09 2.11 -3.66
CA LEU A 92 11.62 1.97 -2.27
C LEU A 92 11.24 0.52 -1.94
N LEU A 93 10.52 -0.15 -2.85
CA LEU A 93 10.13 -1.55 -2.67
C LEU A 93 11.35 -2.48 -2.77
N THR A 94 12.25 -2.28 -3.72
CA THR A 94 13.53 -3.01 -3.82
C THR A 94 14.41 -2.78 -2.59
N TYR A 95 14.35 -1.59 -1.98
CA TYR A 95 15.08 -1.34 -0.73
C TYR A 95 14.59 -2.20 0.44
N VAL A 96 13.37 -2.70 0.44
CA VAL A 96 12.90 -3.62 1.50
C VAL A 96 12.87 -5.07 1.03
N ASN A 97 12.60 -5.32 -0.25
CA ASN A 97 12.29 -6.65 -0.75
C ASN A 97 13.22 -7.15 -1.85
N GLY A 98 14.25 -6.38 -2.23
CA GLY A 98 15.21 -6.83 -3.23
C GLY A 98 14.59 -6.99 -4.62
N ASP A 99 14.65 -8.18 -5.20
CA ASP A 99 14.10 -8.45 -6.53
C ASP A 99 12.56 -8.39 -6.50
N LEU A 100 11.97 -7.52 -7.31
CA LEU A 100 10.51 -7.37 -7.32
C LEU A 100 9.79 -8.46 -8.11
N GLU A 101 10.52 -9.25 -8.90
CA GLU A 101 9.98 -10.37 -9.68
C GLU A 101 9.99 -11.70 -8.93
N ASP A 102 10.64 -11.76 -7.77
CA ASP A 102 10.72 -12.92 -6.87
C ASP A 102 10.38 -12.48 -5.43
N ASP A 103 10.24 -13.43 -4.50
CA ASP A 103 10.03 -13.15 -3.08
C ASP A 103 11.07 -13.83 -2.16
N SER A 104 12.11 -14.44 -2.74
CA SER A 104 13.11 -15.20 -1.98
C SER A 104 14.02 -14.35 -1.10
N ASP A 105 14.17 -13.05 -1.40
CA ASP A 105 14.97 -12.09 -0.64
C ASP A 105 14.12 -11.00 0.06
N ASP A 106 12.80 -11.17 0.11
CA ASP A 106 11.88 -10.26 0.79
C ASP A 106 12.20 -10.16 2.29
N LEU A 107 12.40 -8.94 2.80
CA LEU A 107 12.43 -8.71 4.25
C LEU A 107 11.01 -8.72 4.85
N ILE A 108 10.01 -8.36 4.04
CA ILE A 108 8.61 -8.30 4.48
C ILE A 108 7.69 -8.62 3.31
N ASP A 109 6.73 -9.53 3.52
CA ASP A 109 5.66 -9.76 2.54
C ASP A 109 4.95 -8.44 2.19
N ASP A 110 4.67 -8.18 0.92
CA ASP A 110 3.91 -6.98 0.52
C ASP A 110 2.56 -6.87 1.22
N ALA A 111 1.91 -7.99 1.50
CA ALA A 111 0.66 -8.03 2.24
C ALA A 111 0.86 -7.47 3.65
N VAL A 112 1.89 -7.93 4.36
CA VAL A 112 2.21 -7.43 5.70
C VAL A 112 2.56 -5.94 5.64
N LEU A 113 3.41 -5.53 4.70
CA LEU A 113 3.78 -4.12 4.50
C LEU A 113 2.53 -3.24 4.27
N TYR A 114 1.62 -3.67 3.39
CA TYR A 114 0.39 -2.95 3.08
C TYR A 114 -0.54 -2.85 4.29
N PHE A 115 -0.79 -3.95 5.02
CA PHE A 115 -1.71 -3.90 6.16
C PHE A 115 -1.12 -3.17 7.38
N LEU A 116 0.20 -3.21 7.58
CA LEU A 116 0.87 -2.32 8.52
C LEU A 116 0.63 -0.86 8.13
N PHE A 117 0.80 -0.52 6.84
CA PHE A 117 0.52 0.81 6.33
C PHE A 117 -0.94 1.24 6.55
N VAL A 118 -1.92 0.37 6.27
CA VAL A 118 -3.35 0.67 6.44
C VAL A 118 -3.65 1.05 7.90
N ARG A 119 -3.07 0.32 8.86
CA ARG A 119 -3.20 0.63 10.30
C ARG A 119 -2.59 2.01 10.63
N LEU A 120 -1.39 2.31 10.13
CA LEU A 120 -0.75 3.62 10.32
C LEU A 120 -1.58 4.77 9.73
N ALA A 121 -2.10 4.60 8.52
CA ALA A 121 -2.85 5.63 7.80
C ALA A 121 -4.25 5.88 8.41
N ALA A 122 -4.86 4.85 9.00
CA ALA A 122 -6.10 4.99 9.74
C ALA A 122 -5.94 5.92 10.96
N ASP A 123 -4.82 5.77 11.68
CA ASP A 123 -4.50 6.55 12.87
C ASP A 123 -3.86 7.91 12.56
N PHE A 124 -3.29 8.09 11.36
CA PHE A 124 -2.68 9.35 10.92
C PHE A 124 -3.60 10.57 11.07
N ALA A 125 -4.90 10.44 10.78
CA ALA A 125 -5.84 11.57 10.92
C ALA A 125 -6.06 12.03 12.36
N ILE A 126 -5.65 11.23 13.34
CA ILE A 126 -5.77 11.51 14.77
C ILE A 126 -4.47 12.15 15.31
N MET A 127 -3.35 11.98 14.62
CA MET A 127 -2.02 12.41 15.08
C MET A 127 -1.67 13.83 14.63
N GLN A 128 -1.41 14.72 15.59
CA GLN A 128 -1.15 16.14 15.28
C GLN A 128 0.32 16.50 15.05
N ASN A 129 1.30 15.63 15.39
CA ASN A 129 2.72 15.96 15.26
C ASN A 129 3.58 14.77 14.76
N ALA A 130 4.82 15.07 14.33
CA ALA A 130 5.77 14.07 13.83
C ALA A 130 6.16 13.03 14.90
N GLN A 131 6.37 13.48 16.14
CA GLN A 131 6.79 12.61 17.24
C GLN A 131 5.75 11.54 17.59
N GLY A 132 4.45 11.88 17.58
CA GLY A 132 3.37 10.93 17.80
C GLY A 132 3.27 9.88 16.69
N ARG A 133 3.56 10.26 15.44
CA ARG A 133 3.63 9.34 14.30
C ARG A 133 4.76 8.33 14.46
N ASP A 134 5.95 8.82 14.85
CA ASP A 134 7.09 7.94 15.09
C ASP A 134 6.84 6.96 16.24
N GLN A 135 6.31 7.43 17.38
CA GLN A 135 6.01 6.55 18.51
C GLN A 135 5.00 5.45 18.16
N HIS A 136 3.99 5.77 17.35
CA HIS A 136 3.01 4.78 16.93
C HIS A 136 3.61 3.78 15.93
N LEU A 137 4.45 4.26 15.01
CA LEU A 137 5.18 3.39 14.11
C LEU A 137 6.08 2.40 14.87
N GLU A 138 6.81 2.86 15.89
CA GLU A 138 7.62 1.98 16.74
C GLU A 138 6.75 0.91 17.43
N LYS A 139 5.57 1.28 17.94
CA LYS A 139 4.64 0.32 18.56
C LYS A 139 4.12 -0.73 17.58
N LEU A 140 3.83 -0.31 16.34
CA LEU A 140 3.31 -1.19 15.31
C LEU A 140 4.38 -2.20 14.86
N ILE A 141 5.61 -1.73 14.65
CA ILE A 141 6.76 -2.56 14.26
C ILE A 141 7.28 -3.41 15.41
N ALA A 142 7.01 -3.08 16.67
CA ALA A 142 7.38 -3.94 17.80
C ALA A 142 6.81 -5.37 17.71
N THR A 143 5.75 -5.56 16.91
CA THR A 143 5.15 -6.88 16.63
C THR A 143 5.71 -7.59 15.40
N TYR A 144 6.56 -6.92 14.62
CA TYR A 144 7.21 -7.48 13.44
C TYR A 144 8.37 -8.40 13.85
N HIS A 145 8.37 -9.61 13.32
CA HIS A 145 9.47 -10.55 13.51
C HIS A 145 10.57 -10.24 12.50
N GLU A 146 11.72 -9.78 12.99
CA GLU A 146 12.86 -9.40 12.17
C GLU A 146 13.58 -10.65 11.61
N PRO A 147 13.58 -10.88 10.27
CA PRO A 147 14.22 -12.06 9.68
C PRO A 147 15.75 -11.94 9.66
N VAL A 148 16.26 -10.71 9.53
CA VAL A 148 17.69 -10.38 9.49
C VAL A 148 17.97 -9.10 10.29
N PRO A 149 19.14 -8.96 10.94
CA PRO A 149 19.48 -7.76 11.70
C PRO A 149 19.37 -6.47 10.87
N GLY A 150 18.64 -5.48 11.40
CA GLY A 150 18.39 -4.20 10.74
C GLY A 150 17.20 -4.18 9.78
N GLY A 151 16.54 -5.33 9.55
CA GLY A 151 15.33 -5.42 8.73
C GLY A 151 14.19 -4.57 9.27
N ALA A 152 14.01 -4.54 10.60
CA ALA A 152 12.96 -3.74 11.23
C ALA A 152 13.17 -2.22 10.97
N GLU A 153 14.41 -1.74 10.99
CA GLU A 153 14.73 -0.34 10.70
C GLU A 153 14.48 0.01 9.23
N ARG A 154 14.83 -0.89 8.29
CA ARG A 154 14.55 -0.71 6.85
C ARG A 154 13.06 -0.61 6.60
N VAL A 155 12.27 -1.54 7.14
CA VAL A 155 10.80 -1.54 7.06
C VAL A 155 10.24 -0.25 7.65
N LYS A 156 10.75 0.19 8.81
CA LYS A 156 10.35 1.45 9.45
C LYS A 156 10.60 2.65 8.54
N GLN A 157 11.77 2.75 7.94
CA GLN A 157 12.13 3.83 7.04
C GLN A 157 11.20 3.85 5.82
N VAL A 158 10.91 2.68 5.23
CA VAL A 158 9.96 2.56 4.12
C VAL A 158 8.56 3.03 4.52
N LEU A 159 8.03 2.56 5.65
CA LEU A 159 6.70 2.96 6.14
C LEU A 159 6.62 4.47 6.42
N ARG A 160 7.69 5.10 6.94
CA ARG A 160 7.76 6.56 7.12
C ARG A 160 7.63 7.31 5.79
N ILE A 161 8.37 6.86 4.76
CA ILE A 161 8.32 7.47 3.43
C ILE A 161 6.93 7.29 2.82
N MET A 162 6.37 6.08 2.90
CA MET A 162 5.02 5.79 2.41
C MET A 162 3.97 6.68 3.08
N LEU A 163 4.03 6.83 4.41
CA LEU A 163 3.08 7.65 5.18
C LEU A 163 3.18 9.13 4.81
N THR A 164 4.41 9.61 4.58
CA THR A 164 4.67 10.99 4.16
C THR A 164 4.12 11.26 2.75
N ALA A 165 4.39 10.36 1.80
CA ALA A 165 3.89 10.47 0.43
C ALA A 165 2.36 10.40 0.38
N TRP A 166 1.76 9.49 1.14
CA TRP A 166 0.30 9.37 1.22
C TRP A 166 -0.34 10.62 1.84
N ALA A 167 0.24 11.17 2.92
CA ALA A 167 -0.24 12.41 3.52
C ALA A 167 -0.18 13.59 2.53
N ALA A 168 0.90 13.69 1.75
CA ALA A 168 1.01 14.69 0.68
C ALA A 168 -0.09 14.51 -0.39
N ALA A 169 -0.44 13.27 -0.75
CA ALA A 169 -1.52 12.98 -1.68
C ALA A 169 -2.87 13.46 -1.14
N GLN A 170 -3.15 13.26 0.15
CA GLN A 170 -4.38 13.73 0.81
C GLN A 170 -4.47 15.26 0.82
N LEU A 171 -3.37 15.95 1.13
CA LEU A 171 -3.32 17.42 1.08
C LEU A 171 -3.55 17.95 -0.33
N ARG A 172 -2.94 17.31 -1.35
CA ARG A 172 -3.18 17.68 -2.74
C ARG A 172 -4.65 17.51 -3.14
N GLN A 173 -5.26 16.38 -2.80
CA GLN A 173 -6.67 16.11 -3.07
C GLN A 173 -7.59 17.15 -2.40
N THR A 174 -7.25 17.56 -1.17
CA THR A 174 -7.98 18.62 -0.45
C THR A 174 -7.90 19.95 -1.21
N ALA A 175 -6.72 20.33 -1.68
CA ALA A 175 -6.53 21.55 -2.46
C ALA A 175 -7.30 21.51 -3.80
N GLU A 176 -7.28 20.38 -4.51
CA GLU A 176 -8.04 20.17 -5.75
C GLU A 176 -9.56 20.31 -5.52
N GLU A 177 -10.05 19.81 -4.38
CA GLU A 177 -11.45 19.92 -4.02
C GLU A 177 -11.85 21.37 -3.70
N MET A 178 -11.02 22.09 -2.95
CA MET A 178 -11.22 23.52 -2.72
C MET A 178 -11.29 24.31 -4.04
N ILE A 179 -10.43 23.99 -5.01
CA ILE A 179 -10.46 24.61 -6.35
C ILE A 179 -11.75 24.26 -7.11
N ARG A 180 -12.24 23.01 -7.03
CA ARG A 180 -13.51 22.60 -7.66
C ARG A 180 -14.70 23.36 -7.07
N GLN A 181 -14.73 23.55 -5.77
CA GLN A 181 -15.80 24.29 -5.09
C GLN A 181 -15.90 25.73 -5.57
N LEU A 182 -14.77 26.39 -5.89
CA LEU A 182 -14.78 27.74 -6.48
C LEU A 182 -15.44 27.81 -7.86
N LYS A 183 -15.44 26.71 -8.64
CA LYS A 183 -16.04 26.67 -9.98
C LYS A 183 -17.54 26.36 -9.98
N THR A 184 -18.08 26.00 -8.81
CA THR A 184 -19.49 25.62 -8.65
C THR A 184 -20.32 26.76 -8.01
N GLN A 185 -19.68 27.90 -7.73
CA GLN A 185 -20.28 29.18 -7.34
C GLN A 185 -20.38 30.09 -8.57
#